data_AF-A0A8S4Q2W3-F1
#
_entry.id   AF-A0A8S4Q2W3-F1
#
_cell.length_a   1.000
_cell.length_b   1.000
_cell.length_c   1.000
_cell.angle_alpha   90.00
_cell.angle_beta   90.00
_cell.angle_gamma   90.00
#
_symmetry.space_group_name_H-M   'P 1'
#
loop_
_entity.id
_entity.type
_entity.pdbx_description
1 polymer ?
#
loop_
_entity_poly.entity_id
_entity_poly.type
_entity_poly.pdbx_seq_one_letter_code
_entity_poly.pdbx_strand_id
1 'polypeptide(L)'
;MDNNPIKLNSKDHGYNAQMVNDNDDTTCIVINDEEDTPDVLSKVNKVCDLTRDQLCHLLKDNKKYLRNIYQGKAYNRRHEDYKKGGKARVDLTYQVRLGIFHEEQHDVVMEQLMAMFCKKNFTLLDYVMKVLFPETLVKIYMDVKHSTHYEAEQFMEDALENGEDFVLTDMI
;
A
#
# COMPACT_ATOMS: atom_id res chain seq x y z
N MET A 1 -24.87 2.11 -50.54
CA MET A 1 -24.75 1.58 -49.16
C MET A 1 -23.65 0.54 -49.23
N ASP A 2 -22.41 0.95 -49.02
CA ASP A 2 -21.25 0.08 -49.07
C ASP A 2 -20.64 0.01 -47.67
N ASN A 3 -20.96 -1.08 -46.97
CA ASN A 3 -20.40 -1.42 -45.67
C ASN A 3 -19.02 -2.05 -45.90
N ASN A 4 -17.96 -1.30 -45.62
CA ASN A 4 -16.61 -1.84 -45.54
C ASN A 4 -16.22 -1.93 -44.06
N PRO A 5 -15.84 -3.11 -43.53
CA PRO A 5 -15.50 -3.26 -42.12
C PRO A 5 -14.15 -2.61 -41.81
N ILE A 6 -14.14 -1.77 -40.76
CA ILE A 6 -12.93 -1.16 -40.21
C ILE A 6 -12.07 -2.28 -39.61
N LYS A 7 -10.94 -2.58 -40.27
CA LYS A 7 -9.86 -3.38 -39.70
C LYS A 7 -9.09 -2.52 -38.69
N LEU A 8 -9.37 -2.70 -37.40
CA LEU A 8 -8.49 -2.21 -36.34
C LEU A 8 -7.28 -3.14 -36.25
N ASN A 9 -6.13 -2.67 -36.73
CA ASN A 9 -4.86 -3.37 -36.61
C ASN A 9 -3.90 -2.59 -35.72
N SER A 10 -3.34 -3.31 -34.75
CA SER A 10 -2.09 -3.05 -34.01
C SER A 10 -2.02 -1.81 -33.11
N LYS A 11 -1.84 -2.03 -31.80
CA LYS A 11 -0.51 -2.09 -31.16
C LYS A 11 -0.67 -2.41 -29.69
N ASP A 12 -0.42 -3.67 -29.35
CA ASP A 12 -0.14 -4.08 -27.97
C ASP A 12 1.04 -3.27 -27.43
N HIS A 13 0.76 -2.33 -26.54
CA HIS A 13 1.78 -1.73 -25.70
C HIS A 13 1.95 -2.63 -24.47
N GLY A 14 2.65 -3.74 -24.69
CA GLY A 14 3.18 -4.56 -23.61
C GLY A 14 4.19 -3.74 -22.82
N TYR A 15 3.84 -3.38 -21.59
CA TYR A 15 4.79 -2.82 -20.64
C TYR A 15 5.77 -3.93 -20.23
N ASN A 16 6.92 -4.00 -20.90
CA ASN A 16 8.07 -4.76 -20.42
C ASN A 16 8.53 -4.16 -19.09
N ALA A 17 8.26 -4.84 -17.99
CA ALA A 17 8.92 -4.58 -16.72
C ALA A 17 10.38 -5.02 -16.85
N GLN A 18 11.25 -4.09 -17.25
CA GLN A 18 12.69 -4.31 -17.14
C GLN A 18 13.04 -4.42 -15.66
N MET A 19 13.58 -5.58 -15.27
CA MET A 19 14.19 -5.78 -13.97
C MET A 19 15.40 -4.85 -13.86
N VAL A 20 15.27 -3.81 -13.02
CA VAL A 20 16.40 -2.97 -12.66
C VAL A 20 17.33 -3.81 -11.79
N ASN A 21 18.51 -4.10 -12.34
CA ASN A 21 19.54 -4.89 -11.70
C ASN A 21 20.35 -3.95 -10.80
N ASP A 22 19.98 -3.86 -9.53
CA ASP A 22 20.68 -3.04 -8.54
C ASP A 22 21.91 -3.80 -8.00
N ASN A 23 22.97 -3.86 -8.80
CA ASN A 23 24.34 -3.97 -8.28
C ASN A 23 24.89 -2.54 -8.24
N ASP A 24 24.94 -1.89 -7.07
CA ASP A 24 26.23 -1.56 -6.46
C ASP A 24 26.10 -0.90 -5.08
N ASP A 25 27.06 -1.27 -4.25
CA ASP A 25 27.59 -0.63 -3.05
C ASP A 25 26.67 -0.23 -1.88
N THR A 26 26.48 -1.24 -1.05
CA THR A 26 26.51 -1.20 0.42
C THR A 26 27.58 -0.23 0.96
N THR A 27 27.16 0.94 1.41
CA THR A 27 27.70 1.49 2.68
C THR A 27 26.52 1.66 3.63
N CYS A 28 26.09 0.53 4.21
CA CYS A 28 25.22 0.55 5.37
C CYS A 28 26.02 1.13 6.51
N ILE A 29 25.66 2.33 6.98
CA ILE A 29 25.99 2.70 8.35
C ILE A 29 25.21 1.70 9.21
N VAL A 30 25.91 0.69 9.73
CA VAL A 30 25.38 -0.22 10.74
C VAL A 30 25.28 0.60 12.01
N ILE A 31 24.12 1.21 12.23
CA ILE A 31 23.76 1.70 13.56
C ILE A 31 23.27 0.46 14.30
N ASN A 32 24.17 -0.17 15.06
CA ASN A 32 23.80 -1.15 16.06
C ASN A 32 23.20 -0.39 17.25
N ASP A 33 21.91 -0.07 17.15
CA ASP A 33 21.12 0.30 18.32
C ASP A 33 20.15 -0.86 18.57
N GLU A 34 20.63 -1.89 19.26
CA GLU A 34 19.77 -2.67 20.17
C GLU A 34 19.42 -1.73 21.35
N GLU A 35 18.64 -0.69 21.09
CA GLU A 35 17.93 0.01 22.13
C GLU A 35 16.57 -0.67 22.29
N ASP A 36 16.19 -0.93 23.54
CA ASP A 36 14.81 -1.24 23.95
C ASP A 36 13.90 -0.11 23.45
N THR A 37 13.49 -0.16 22.19
CA THR A 37 12.56 0.81 21.62
C THR A 37 11.22 0.56 22.31
N PRO A 38 10.69 1.53 23.07
CA PRO A 38 9.39 1.39 23.69
C PRO A 38 8.39 1.06 22.60
N ASP A 39 7.58 0.01 22.82
CA ASP A 39 6.57 -0.45 21.87
C ASP A 39 5.76 0.76 21.38
N VAL A 40 5.99 1.11 20.11
CA VAL A 40 5.49 2.31 19.45
C VAL A 40 3.96 2.33 19.43
N LEU A 41 3.34 1.16 19.62
CA LEU A 41 1.90 0.93 19.63
C LEU A 41 1.31 0.76 21.03
N SER A 42 2.13 0.70 22.09
CA SER A 42 1.69 0.37 23.47
C SER A 42 0.57 1.26 24.04
N LYS A 43 0.27 2.38 23.40
CA LYS A 43 -0.79 3.33 23.80
C LYS A 43 -1.82 3.62 22.69
N VAL A 44 -1.71 2.97 21.53
CA VAL A 44 -2.54 3.24 20.37
C VAL A 44 -3.62 2.19 20.25
N ASN A 45 -4.87 2.58 20.53
CA ASN A 45 -6.02 1.68 20.38
C ASN A 45 -6.75 1.88 19.04
N LYS A 46 -6.67 3.08 18.44
CA LYS A 46 -7.32 3.39 17.17
C LYS A 46 -6.28 3.83 16.15
N VAL A 47 -6.49 3.45 14.90
CA VAL A 47 -5.60 3.80 13.80
C VAL A 47 -5.57 5.30 13.52
N CYS A 48 -6.72 5.99 13.67
CA CYS A 48 -6.80 7.43 13.56
C CYS A 48 -6.01 8.19 14.65
N ASP A 49 -5.65 7.55 15.77
CA ASP A 49 -4.84 8.16 16.83
C ASP A 49 -3.33 8.08 16.54
N LEU A 50 -2.91 7.42 15.45
CA LEU A 50 -1.50 7.32 15.07
C LEU A 50 -0.92 8.69 14.70
N THR A 51 0.14 9.06 15.39
CA THR A 51 0.94 10.26 15.07
C THR A 51 1.81 10.02 13.83
N ARG A 52 2.29 11.12 13.23
CA ARG A 52 3.23 11.08 12.10
C ARG A 52 4.48 10.26 12.40
N ASP A 53 5.06 10.40 13.59
CA ASP A 53 6.29 9.69 13.96
C ASP A 53 6.05 8.18 14.10
N GLN A 54 4.91 7.79 14.67
CA GLN A 54 4.49 6.38 14.76
C GLN A 54 4.25 5.78 13.37
N LEU A 55 3.57 6.50 12.47
CA LEU A 55 3.40 6.08 11.08
C LEU A 55 4.77 5.90 10.40
N CYS A 56 5.67 6.88 10.53
CA CYS A 56 7.01 6.78 9.95
C CYS A 56 7.78 5.57 10.48
N HIS A 57 7.64 5.23 11.76
CA HIS A 57 8.26 4.04 12.35
C HIS A 57 7.65 2.75 11.77
N LEU A 58 6.32 2.62 11.78
CA LEU A 58 5.61 1.45 11.22
C LEU A 58 5.96 1.22 9.75
N LEU A 59 6.08 2.28 8.94
CA LEU A 59 6.47 2.16 7.53
C LEU A 59 7.93 1.72 7.37
N LYS A 60 8.84 2.12 8.27
CA LYS A 60 10.22 1.65 8.27
C LYS A 60 10.29 0.16 8.59
N ASP A 61 9.55 -0.29 9.60
CA ASP A 61 9.49 -1.70 9.99
C ASP A 61 8.88 -2.57 8.88
N ASN A 62 7.81 -2.07 8.26
CA ASN A 62 7.13 -2.74 7.16
C ASN A 62 7.83 -2.64 5.80
N LYS A 63 8.97 -1.96 5.72
CA LYS A 63 9.69 -1.76 4.45
C LYS A 63 10.04 -3.08 3.75
N LYS A 64 10.44 -4.11 4.51
CA LYS A 64 10.76 -5.45 3.94
C LYS A 64 9.51 -6.12 3.37
N TYR A 65 8.39 -6.04 4.07
CA TYR A 65 7.09 -6.55 3.63
C TYR A 65 6.68 -5.91 2.29
N LEU A 66 6.68 -4.58 2.23
CA LEU A 66 6.31 -3.82 1.03
C LEU A 66 7.24 -4.11 -0.15
N ARG A 67 8.55 -4.27 0.10
CA ARG A 67 9.51 -4.67 -0.94
C ARG A 67 9.25 -6.07 -1.47
N ASN A 68 8.87 -7.02 -0.61
CA ASN A 68 8.54 -8.36 -1.07
C ASN A 68 7.31 -8.36 -2.00
N ILE A 69 6.30 -7.53 -1.71
CA ILE A 69 5.14 -7.35 -2.60
C ILE A 69 5.56 -6.71 -3.92
N TYR A 70 6.30 -5.60 -3.86
CA TYR A 70 6.82 -4.92 -5.06
C TYR A 70 7.62 -5.86 -5.98
N GLN A 71 8.45 -6.73 -5.38
CA GLN A 71 9.28 -7.69 -6.10
C GLN A 71 8.52 -8.98 -6.53
N GLY A 72 7.24 -9.12 -6.17
CA GLY A 72 6.45 -10.34 -6.42
C GLY A 72 6.92 -11.57 -5.63
N LYS A 73 7.66 -11.37 -4.53
CA LYS A 73 8.14 -12.43 -3.62
C LYS A 73 7.10 -12.83 -2.57
N ALA A 74 6.13 -11.95 -2.31
CA ALA A 74 4.98 -12.24 -1.48
C ALA A 74 3.70 -12.12 -2.32
N TYR A 75 2.78 -13.06 -2.15
CA TYR A 75 1.48 -12.98 -2.81
C TYR A 75 0.71 -11.77 -2.29
N ASN A 76 0.13 -11.01 -3.21
CA ASN A 76 -0.78 -9.93 -2.92
C ASN A 76 -1.79 -9.80 -4.07
N ARG A 77 -3.09 -9.81 -3.77
CA ARG A 77 -4.16 -9.78 -4.79
C ARG A 77 -3.99 -8.58 -5.73
N ARG A 78 -3.73 -7.39 -5.17
CA ARG A 78 -3.60 -6.14 -5.94
C ARG A 78 -2.37 -6.17 -6.85
N HIS A 79 -1.26 -6.74 -6.39
CA HIS A 79 -0.07 -6.94 -7.22
C HIS A 79 -0.39 -7.81 -8.45
N GLU A 80 -1.11 -8.92 -8.24
CA GLU A 80 -1.49 -9.82 -9.33
C GLU A 80 -2.49 -9.17 -10.29
N ASP A 81 -3.50 -8.46 -9.79
CA ASP A 81 -4.44 -7.71 -10.63
C ASP A 81 -3.76 -6.58 -11.41
N TYR A 82 -2.79 -5.90 -10.80
CA TYR A 82 -2.00 -4.89 -11.47
C TYR A 82 -1.18 -5.51 -12.61
N LYS A 83 -0.51 -6.64 -12.38
CA LYS A 83 0.26 -7.37 -13.42
C LYS A 83 -0.63 -7.88 -14.54
N LYS A 84 -1.81 -8.42 -14.20
CA LYS A 84 -2.82 -8.87 -15.16
C LYS A 84 -3.24 -7.75 -16.11
N GLY A 85 -3.27 -6.50 -15.65
CA GLY A 85 -3.53 -5.33 -16.49
C GLY A 85 -5.00 -5.21 -16.88
N GLY A 86 -5.27 -4.47 -17.96
CA GLY A 86 -6.62 -4.28 -18.50
C GLY A 86 -7.63 -3.79 -17.46
N LYS A 87 -8.83 -4.37 -17.48
CA LYS A 87 -9.91 -4.03 -16.54
C LYS A 87 -9.50 -4.25 -15.08
N ALA A 88 -8.81 -5.34 -14.76
CA ALA A 88 -8.39 -5.65 -13.40
C ALA A 88 -7.53 -4.52 -12.78
N ARG A 89 -6.56 -3.99 -13.54
CA ARG A 89 -5.74 -2.86 -13.09
C ARG A 89 -6.54 -1.56 -12.95
N VAL A 90 -7.50 -1.31 -13.83
CA VAL A 90 -8.35 -0.11 -13.76
C VAL A 90 -9.23 -0.15 -12.52
N ASP A 91 -9.85 -1.31 -12.24
CA ASP A 91 -10.75 -1.52 -11.11
C ASP A 91 -10.05 -1.27 -9.76
N LEU A 92 -8.74 -1.50 -9.65
CA LEU A 92 -7.96 -1.22 -8.43
C LEU A 92 -8.08 0.23 -7.94
N THR A 93 -8.27 1.18 -8.85
CA THR A 93 -8.44 2.62 -8.53
C THR A 93 -9.62 2.87 -7.58
N TYR A 94 -10.67 2.06 -7.71
CA TYR A 94 -11.91 2.21 -6.94
C TYR A 94 -11.97 1.32 -5.70
N GLN A 95 -10.95 0.47 -5.50
CA GLN A 95 -10.90 -0.47 -4.38
C GLN A 95 -10.12 0.08 -3.19
N VAL A 96 -9.63 1.32 -3.22
CA VAL A 96 -8.85 1.88 -2.11
C VAL A 96 -9.79 2.19 -0.93
N ARG A 97 -9.44 1.69 0.27
CA ARG A 97 -10.24 1.83 1.48
C ARG A 97 -9.54 2.85 2.40
N LEU A 98 -10.11 4.05 2.53
CA LEU A 98 -9.47 5.20 3.20
C LEU A 98 -10.11 5.58 4.55
N GLY A 99 -11.35 5.17 4.83
CA GLY A 99 -12.21 5.83 5.82
C GLY A 99 -11.78 5.78 7.29
N ILE A 100 -10.92 4.84 7.67
CA ILE A 100 -10.48 4.68 9.07
C ILE A 100 -9.22 5.50 9.43
N PHE A 101 -8.63 6.16 8.43
CA PHE A 101 -7.45 7.02 8.56
C PHE A 101 -7.84 8.47 8.26
N HIS A 102 -7.18 9.42 8.93
CA HIS A 102 -7.30 10.82 8.59
C HIS A 102 -6.53 11.16 7.30
N GLU A 103 -6.93 12.23 6.62
CA GLU A 103 -6.28 12.67 5.38
C GLU A 103 -4.79 12.98 5.58
N GLU A 104 -4.43 13.57 6.71
CA GLU A 104 -3.03 13.84 7.04
C GLU A 104 -2.21 12.56 7.19
N GLN A 105 -2.84 11.45 7.62
CA GLN A 105 -2.17 10.16 7.72
C GLN A 105 -1.95 9.54 6.34
N HIS A 106 -2.90 9.73 5.41
CA HIS A 106 -2.73 9.34 4.01
C HIS A 106 -1.52 10.04 3.38
N ASP A 107 -1.40 11.35 3.62
CA ASP A 107 -0.28 12.15 3.11
C ASP A 107 1.06 11.64 3.64
N VAL A 108 1.16 11.37 4.94
CA VAL A 108 2.37 10.80 5.56
C VAL A 108 2.75 9.46 4.91
N VAL A 109 1.77 8.56 4.76
CA VAL A 109 2.01 7.23 4.18
C VAL A 109 2.45 7.36 2.72
N MET A 110 1.77 8.21 1.93
CA MET A 110 2.10 8.43 0.52
C MET A 110 3.49 9.05 0.36
N GLU A 111 3.83 10.07 1.16
CA GLU A 111 5.14 10.72 1.16
C GLU A 111 6.26 9.69 1.42
N GLN A 112 6.08 8.82 2.43
CA GLN A 112 7.04 7.78 2.75
C GLN A 112 7.17 6.72 1.64
N LEU A 113 6.05 6.30 1.03
CA LEU A 113 6.09 5.37 -0.11
C LEU A 113 6.79 5.98 -1.32
N MET A 114 6.53 7.24 -1.63
CA MET A 114 7.21 7.96 -2.71
C MET A 114 8.72 8.08 -2.41
N ALA A 115 9.10 8.39 -1.18
CA ALA A 115 10.50 8.41 -0.76
C ALA A 115 11.18 7.02 -0.85
N MET A 116 10.44 5.94 -0.65
CA MET A 116 10.97 4.58 -0.72
C MET A 116 11.09 4.05 -2.16
N PHE A 117 10.12 4.34 -3.02
CA PHE A 117 9.96 3.68 -4.33
C PHE A 117 10.08 4.63 -5.53
N CYS A 118 9.82 5.93 -5.38
CA CYS A 118 9.76 6.90 -6.49
C CYS A 118 10.93 7.90 -6.52
N LYS A 119 12.03 7.66 -5.79
CA LYS A 119 13.15 8.60 -5.56
C LYS A 119 13.66 9.39 -6.78
N LYS A 120 13.62 8.81 -7.97
CA LYS A 120 14.16 9.43 -9.20
C LYS A 120 13.16 9.45 -10.37
N ASN A 121 12.05 8.72 -10.26
CA ASN A 121 11.09 8.57 -11.35
C ASN A 121 9.68 8.26 -10.80
N PHE A 122 8.69 8.99 -11.30
CA PHE A 122 7.27 8.81 -10.99
C PHE A 122 6.59 7.71 -11.82
N THR A 123 7.30 6.97 -12.68
CA THR A 123 6.73 5.83 -13.42
C THR A 123 6.11 4.77 -12.51
N LEU A 124 6.58 4.67 -11.26
CA LEU A 124 6.04 3.77 -10.25
C LEU A 124 4.87 4.36 -9.46
N LEU A 125 4.50 5.62 -9.69
CA LEU A 125 3.43 6.28 -8.92
C LEU A 125 2.08 5.57 -9.09
N ASP A 126 1.72 5.15 -10.31
CA ASP A 126 0.49 4.39 -10.56
C ASP A 126 0.45 3.08 -9.75
N TYR A 127 1.59 2.38 -9.69
CA TYR A 127 1.73 1.16 -8.91
C TYR A 127 1.66 1.43 -7.40
N VAL A 128 2.33 2.49 -6.93
CA VAL A 128 2.28 2.91 -5.53
C VAL A 128 0.84 3.21 -5.12
N MET A 129 0.12 4.03 -5.90
CA MET A 129 -1.26 4.41 -5.58
C MET A 129 -2.25 3.24 -5.61
N LYS A 130 -2.12 2.31 -6.56
CA LYS A 130 -3.08 1.21 -6.73
C LYS A 130 -2.79 -0.02 -5.89
N VAL A 131 -1.52 -0.24 -5.53
CA VAL A 131 -1.05 -1.46 -4.88
C VAL A 131 -0.44 -1.16 -3.51
N LEU A 132 0.68 -0.45 -3.45
CA LEU A 132 1.44 -0.33 -2.19
C LEU A 132 0.73 0.54 -1.17
N PHE A 133 0.10 1.62 -1.59
CA PHE A 133 -0.58 2.53 -0.67
C PHE A 133 -1.77 1.86 0.03
N PRO A 134 -2.76 1.28 -0.68
CA PRO A 134 -3.86 0.55 -0.03
C PRO A 134 -3.35 -0.59 0.85
N GLU A 135 -2.34 -1.33 0.39
CA GLU A 135 -1.76 -2.43 1.15
C GLU A 135 -1.05 -1.97 2.43
N THR A 136 -0.40 -0.80 2.38
CA THR A 136 0.26 -0.22 3.55
C THR A 136 -0.77 0.17 4.61
N LEU A 137 -1.90 0.73 4.21
CA LEU A 137 -3.01 1.06 5.14
C LEU A 137 -3.55 -0.20 5.81
N VAL A 138 -3.79 -1.28 5.05
CA VAL A 138 -4.19 -2.58 5.60
C VAL A 138 -3.15 -3.11 6.57
N LYS A 139 -1.86 -3.04 6.21
CA LYS A 139 -0.79 -3.55 7.07
C LYS A 139 -0.65 -2.74 8.37
N ILE A 140 -0.78 -1.42 8.33
CA ILE A 140 -0.79 -0.58 9.52
C ILE A 140 -1.96 -0.96 10.43
N TYR A 141 -3.15 -1.19 9.87
CA TYR A 141 -4.30 -1.64 10.65
C TYR A 141 -4.03 -2.99 11.32
N MET A 142 -3.50 -3.97 10.57
CA MET A 142 -3.13 -5.27 11.11
C MET A 142 -2.15 -5.15 12.28
N ASP A 143 -1.17 -4.24 12.17
CA ASP A 143 -0.17 -4.05 13.22
C ASP A 143 -0.76 -3.41 14.48
N VAL A 144 -1.66 -2.44 14.34
CA VAL A 144 -2.35 -1.77 15.47
C VAL A 144 -3.39 -2.67 16.14
N LYS A 145 -4.14 -3.45 15.36
CA LYS A 145 -5.25 -4.28 15.85
C LYS A 145 -4.89 -5.74 16.06
N HIS A 146 -3.65 -6.12 15.76
CA HIS A 146 -3.15 -7.50 15.78
C HIS A 146 -4.06 -8.47 15.01
N SER A 147 -4.60 -8.01 13.88
CA SER A 147 -5.53 -8.79 13.06
C SER A 147 -4.82 -9.44 11.87
N THR A 148 -5.49 -10.42 11.28
CA THR A 148 -5.09 -10.96 9.98
C THR A 148 -5.38 -9.97 8.85
N HIS A 149 -4.78 -10.20 7.68
CA HIS A 149 -5.02 -9.39 6.48
C HIS A 149 -6.49 -9.43 6.04
N TYR A 150 -7.10 -10.62 6.07
CA TYR A 150 -8.52 -10.80 5.73
C TYR A 150 -9.44 -10.03 6.68
N GLU A 151 -9.23 -10.13 8.00
CA GLU A 151 -10.02 -9.39 8.99
C GLU A 151 -9.87 -7.88 8.83
N ALA A 152 -8.65 -7.41 8.54
CA ALA A 152 -8.39 -6.00 8.29
C ALA A 152 -9.12 -5.50 7.03
N GLU A 153 -9.05 -6.23 5.91
CA GLU A 153 -9.75 -5.85 4.68
C GLU A 153 -11.27 -5.82 4.87
N GLN A 154 -11.85 -6.82 5.56
CA GLN A 154 -13.28 -6.87 5.85
C GLN A 154 -13.73 -5.70 6.74
N PHE A 155 -13.01 -5.45 7.85
CA PHE A 155 -13.35 -4.33 8.73
C PHE A 155 -13.28 -2.97 8.03
N MET A 156 -12.22 -2.75 7.23
CA MET A 156 -12.06 -1.51 6.47
C MET A 156 -13.12 -1.33 5.37
N GLU A 157 -13.68 -2.41 4.86
CA GLU A 157 -14.80 -2.40 3.92
C GLU A 157 -16.12 -2.06 4.63
N ASP A 158 -16.43 -2.73 5.73
CA ASP A 158 -17.62 -2.49 6.53
C ASP A 158 -17.67 -1.06 7.09
N ALA A 159 -16.52 -0.49 7.49
CA ALA A 159 -16.43 0.87 7.99
C ALA A 159 -16.82 1.94 6.96
N LEU A 160 -16.66 1.66 5.65
CA LEU A 160 -17.05 2.58 4.58
C LEU A 160 -18.55 2.51 4.26
N GLU A 161 -19.15 1.32 4.40
CA GLU A 161 -20.59 1.14 4.14
C GLU A 161 -21.46 1.71 5.26
N ASN A 162 -20.94 1.76 6.49
CA ASN A 162 -21.70 2.14 7.68
C ASN A 162 -21.55 3.62 8.10
N GLY A 163 -20.84 4.46 7.34
CA GLY A 163 -20.83 5.93 7.47
C GLY A 163 -20.70 6.50 8.89
N GLU A 164 -19.48 6.82 9.32
CA GLU A 164 -19.13 7.64 10.51
C GLU A 164 -19.67 7.23 11.90
N ASP A 165 -20.53 6.21 12.05
CA ASP A 165 -21.11 5.86 13.36
C ASP A 165 -20.49 4.61 14.05
N PHE A 166 -19.46 3.99 13.48
CA PHE A 166 -18.71 2.91 14.16
C PHE A 166 -17.63 3.46 15.12
N VAL A 167 -17.98 4.45 15.94
CA VAL A 167 -17.11 4.93 17.02
C VAL A 167 -17.52 4.36 18.39
N LEU A 168 -18.57 3.52 18.48
CA LEU A 168 -19.21 3.24 19.77
C LEU A 168 -19.36 1.79 20.23
N THR A 169 -18.86 0.78 19.54
CA THR A 169 -19.00 -0.61 20.04
C THR A 169 -17.74 -1.44 19.86
N ASP A 170 -16.68 -1.09 20.58
CA ASP A 170 -15.85 -2.12 21.19
C ASP A 170 -15.26 -1.63 22.53
N MET A 171 -15.58 -2.41 23.58
CA MET A 171 -15.03 -2.47 24.94
C MET A 171 -15.88 -1.87 26.08
N ILE A 172 -16.98 -2.56 26.41
CA ILE A 172 -17.22 -3.05 27.80
C ILE A 172 -17.08 -4.57 27.76
#